data_AF-A0A2S5GDS3-F1
#
_entry.id   AF-A0A2S5GDS3-F1
#
_cell.length_a   1.000
_cell.length_b   1.000
_cell.length_c   1.000
_cell.angle_alpha   90.00
_cell.angle_beta   90.00
_cell.angle_gamma   90.00
#
_symmetry.space_group_name_H-M   'P 1'
#
loop_
_entity.id
_entity.type
_entity.pdbx_description
1 polymer ?
#
loop_
_entity_poly.entity_id
_entity_poly.type
_entity_poly.pdbx_seq_one_letter_code
_entity_poly.pdbx_strand_id
1 'polypeptide(L)'
;MLFIVIVFSIPVYILAIWGLHDPEDAILFLQRWRYNETPEFSEWQFKLFKFGNIGAIVFMTLIIVLTGIETFRPAPEFTPVP
;
A
#
# COMPACT_ATOMS: atom_id res chain seq x y z
N MET A 1 8.56 12.22 -10.50
CA MET A 1 8.53 11.05 -9.58
C MET A 1 7.27 10.20 -9.71
N LEU A 2 6.14 10.76 -10.17
CA LEU A 2 4.86 10.07 -10.27
C LEU A 2 4.90 8.69 -10.95
N PHE A 3 5.59 8.56 -12.09
CA PHE A 3 5.70 7.27 -12.81
C PHE A 3 6.23 6.14 -11.92
N ILE A 4 7.33 6.39 -11.21
CA ILE A 4 7.95 5.40 -10.31
C ILE A 4 6.96 5.01 -9.20
N VAL A 5 6.29 6.00 -8.59
CA VAL A 5 5.30 5.77 -7.52
C VAL A 5 4.14 4.90 -8.00
N ILE A 6 3.64 5.12 -9.22
CA ILE A 6 2.56 4.30 -9.80
C ILE A 6 3.03 2.87 -10.06
N VAL A 7 4.21 2.67 -10.65
CA VAL A 7 4.71 1.32 -10.96
C VAL A 7 4.90 0.50 -9.68
N PHE A 8 5.48 1.10 -8.64
CA PHE A 8 5.72 0.42 -7.37
C PHE A 8 4.47 0.30 -6.48
N SER A 9 3.42 1.09 -6.72
CA SER A 9 2.17 0.94 -5.98
C SER A 9 1.35 -0.26 -6.43
N ILE A 10 1.51 -0.71 -7.68
CA ILE A 10 0.75 -1.85 -8.22
C ILE A 10 0.94 -3.12 -7.37
N PRO A 11 2.16 -3.60 -7.08
CA PRO A 11 2.34 -4.77 -6.21
C PRO A 11 1.76 -4.56 -4.80
N VAL A 12 1.85 -3.34 -4.26
CA VAL A 12 1.31 -3.02 -2.93
C VAL A 12 -0.21 -3.16 -2.92
N TYR A 13 -0.91 -2.63 -3.94
CA TYR A 13 -2.35 -2.81 -4.06
C TYR A 13 -2.74 -4.27 -4.28
N ILE A 14 -2.00 -5.02 -5.09
CA ILE A 14 -2.26 -6.44 -5.31
C ILE A 14 -2.17 -7.19 -3.97
N LEU A 15 -1.10 -6.98 -3.20
CA LEU A 15 -0.93 -7.61 -1.89
C LEU A 15 -2.01 -7.18 -0.90
N ALA A 16 -2.36 -5.89 -0.87
CA ALA A 16 -3.35 -5.37 0.05
C ALA A 16 -4.77 -5.88 -0.26
N ILE A 17 -5.14 -5.91 -1.54
CA ILE A 17 -6.43 -6.46 -1.99
C ILE A 17 -6.49 -7.96 -1.72
N TRP A 18 -5.41 -8.69 -2.01
CA TRP A 18 -5.33 -10.12 -1.72
C TRP A 18 -5.47 -10.38 -0.22
N GLY A 19 -4.82 -9.59 0.63
CA GLY A 19 -4.95 -9.67 2.09
C GLY A 19 -6.34 -9.36 2.64
N LEU A 20 -7.22 -8.72 1.87
CA LEU A 20 -8.63 -8.55 2.23
C LEU A 20 -9.51 -9.72 1.79
N HIS A 21 -9.20 -10.30 0.62
CA HIS A 21 -9.97 -11.42 0.05
C HIS A 21 -9.66 -12.74 0.74
N ASP A 22 -8.38 -13.05 0.90
CA ASP A 22 -7.88 -14.29 1.50
C ASP A 22 -6.77 -13.98 2.53
N PRO A 23 -7.16 -13.57 3.75
CA PRO A 23 -6.21 -13.12 4.76
C PRO A 23 -5.36 -14.28 5.32
N GLU A 24 -5.86 -15.51 5.31
CA GLU A 24 -5.16 -16.69 5.83
C GLU A 24 -3.89 -16.96 5.01
N ASP A 25 -4.07 -17.02 3.70
CA ASP A 25 -2.97 -17.24 2.77
C ASP A 25 -2.03 -16.04 2.69
N ALA A 26 -2.59 -14.83 2.74
CA ALA A 26 -1.82 -13.60 2.62
C ALA A 26 -0.94 -13.30 3.85
N ILE A 27 -1.42 -13.59 5.08
CA ILE A 27 -0.61 -13.42 6.31
C ILE A 27 0.63 -14.31 6.26
N LEU A 28 0.51 -15.51 5.67
CA LEU A 28 1.59 -16.47 5.54
C LEU A 28 2.46 -16.27 4.29
N PHE A 29 2.20 -15.23 3.50
CA PHE A 29 3.00 -14.93 2.32
C PHE A 29 4.48 -14.79 2.69
N LEU A 30 5.34 -15.56 2.00
CA LEU A 30 6.77 -15.70 2.28
C LEU A 30 7.16 -16.23 3.67
N GLN A 31 6.21 -16.69 4.48
CA GLN A 31 6.46 -17.24 5.82
C GLN A 31 6.06 -18.70 5.97
N ARG A 32 5.40 -19.30 4.97
CA ARG A 32 4.97 -20.72 5.01
C ARG A 32 6.09 -21.70 5.32
N TRP A 33 7.31 -21.47 4.80
CA TRP A 33 8.48 -22.33 5.03
C TRP A 33 8.99 -22.30 6.47
N ARG A 34 8.57 -21.34 7.30
CA ARG A 34 9.02 -21.21 8.69
C ARG A 34 8.33 -22.20 9.62
N TYR A 35 7.17 -22.72 9.25
CA TYR A 35 6.31 -23.49 10.13
C TYR A 35 6.23 -24.95 9.69
N ASN A 36 6.28 -25.87 10.65
CA ASN A 36 6.17 -27.30 10.39
C ASN A 36 4.70 -27.73 10.13
N GLU A 37 3.75 -26.95 10.65
CA GLU A 37 2.30 -27.09 10.48
C GLU A 37 1.69 -25.71 10.21
N THR A 38 0.51 -25.66 9.59
CA THR A 38 -0.17 -24.39 9.30
C THR A 38 -0.57 -23.71 10.61
N PRO A 39 -0.08 -22.50 10.91
CA PRO A 39 -0.42 -21.82 12.15
C PRO A 39 -1.88 -21.34 12.13
N GLU A 40 -2.58 -21.56 13.23
CA GLU A 40 -3.93 -21.04 13.43
C GLU A 40 -3.85 -19.61 13.98
N PHE A 41 -4.54 -18.67 13.33
CA PHE A 41 -4.63 -17.29 13.78
C PHE A 41 -5.96 -17.02 14.48
N SER A 42 -5.90 -16.17 15.50
CA SER A 42 -7.11 -15.69 16.17
C SER A 42 -7.92 -14.74 15.27
N GLU A 43 -9.24 -14.67 15.50
CA GLU A 43 -10.12 -13.71 14.81
C GLU A 43 -9.63 -12.26 14.93
N TRP A 44 -9.06 -11.90 16.08
CA TRP A 44 -8.54 -10.55 16.31
C TRP A 44 -7.36 -10.23 15.40
N GLN A 45 -6.46 -11.18 15.19
CA GLN A 45 -5.33 -11.03 14.26
C GLN A 45 -5.82 -10.84 12.82
N PHE A 46 -6.83 -11.60 12.40
CA PHE A 46 -7.45 -11.40 11.08
C PHE A 46 -8.08 -10.03 10.93
N LYS A 47 -8.82 -9.55 11.94
CA LYS A 47 -9.43 -8.21 11.93
C LYS A 47 -8.37 -7.12 11.83
N LEU A 48 -7.30 -7.22 12.62
CA LEU A 48 -6.18 -6.28 12.59
C LEU A 48 -5.47 -6.30 11.22
N PHE A 49 -5.22 -7.49 10.67
CA PHE A 49 -4.61 -7.63 9.35
C PHE A 49 -5.45 -7.00 8.25
N LYS A 50 -6.76 -7.24 8.23
CA LYS A 50 -7.68 -6.60 7.28
C LYS A 50 -7.70 -5.08 7.43
N PHE A 51 -7.76 -4.58 8.68
CA PHE A 51 -7.72 -3.14 8.94
C PHE A 51 -6.40 -2.50 8.46
N GLY A 52 -5.28 -3.19 8.68
CA GLY A 52 -3.97 -2.79 8.16
C GLY A 52 -3.93 -2.71 6.64
N ASN A 53 -4.51 -3.69 5.94
CA ASN A 53 -4.60 -3.68 4.48
C ASN A 53 -5.49 -2.55 3.94
N ILE A 54 -6.62 -2.26 4.58
CA ILE A 54 -7.44 -1.08 4.24
C ILE A 54 -6.63 0.21 4.45
N GLY A 55 -5.93 0.32 5.59
CA GLY A 55 -5.05 1.44 5.88
C GLY A 55 -3.96 1.63 4.83
N ALA A 56 -3.33 0.54 4.38
CA ALA A 56 -2.32 0.56 3.33
C ALA A 56 -2.90 1.07 2.00
N ILE A 57 -4.10 0.64 1.60
CA ILE A 57 -4.79 1.11 0.39
C ILE A 57 -5.02 2.62 0.48
N VAL A 58 -5.57 3.10 1.61
CA VAL A 58 -5.84 4.53 1.82
C VAL A 58 -4.54 5.34 1.79
N PHE A 59 -3.52 4.89 2.50
CA PHE A 59 -2.22 5.54 2.57
C PHE A 59 -1.53 5.63 1.21
N MET A 60 -1.51 4.53 0.44
CA MET A 60 -0.95 4.51 -0.91
C MET A 60 -1.70 5.45 -1.86
N THR A 61 -3.02 5.54 -1.70
CA THR A 61 -3.85 6.44 -2.51
C THR A 61 -3.50 7.90 -2.23
N LEU A 62 -3.33 8.26 -0.95
CA LEU A 62 -2.90 9.61 -0.56
C LEU A 62 -1.53 9.96 -1.14
N ILE A 63 -0.55 9.04 -1.08
CA ILE A 63 0.78 9.26 -1.67
C ILE A 63 0.68 9.54 -3.17
N ILE A 64 -0.10 8.74 -3.91
CA ILE A 64 -0.26 8.92 -5.36
C ILE A 64 -0.88 10.29 -5.67
N VAL A 65 -1.94 10.68 -4.95
CA VAL A 65 -2.61 11.97 -5.13
C VAL A 65 -1.66 13.14 -4.85
N LEU A 66 -0.96 13.12 -3.71
CA LEU A 66 -0.02 14.18 -3.33
C LEU A 66 1.13 14.29 -4.34
N THR A 67 1.68 13.15 -4.77
CA THR A 67 2.75 13.12 -5.79
C THR A 67 2.25 13.63 -7.14
N GLY A 68 0.99 13.33 -7.48
CA GLY A 68 0.33 13.84 -8.68
C GLY A 68 0.22 15.36 -8.65
N ILE A 69 -0.31 15.92 -7.55
CA ILE A 69 -0.42 17.37 -7.35
C ILE A 69 0.94 18.05 -7.53
N GLU A 70 1.99 17.53 -6.88
CA GLU A 70 3.32 18.11 -6.97
C GLU A 70 3.91 18.01 -8.39
N THR A 71 3.64 16.91 -9.10
CA THR A 71 4.13 16.72 -10.47
C THR A 71 3.47 17.68 -11.46
N PHE A 72 2.22 18.07 -11.23
CA PHE A 72 1.47 18.99 -12.09
C PHE A 72 1.40 20.43 -11.54
N ARG A 73 2.09 20.72 -10.44
CA ARG A 73 2.16 22.06 -9.88
C ARG A 73 2.97 22.96 -10.83
N PRO A 74 2.41 24.08 -11.32
CA PRO A 74 3.16 24.99 -12.17
C PRO A 74 4.35 25.57 -11.39
N ALA A 75 5.47 25.78 -12.09
CA ALA A 75 6.62 26.45 -11.52
C ALA A 75 6.20 27.86 -11.05
N PRO A 76 6.73 28.37 -9.92
CA PRO A 76 6.46 29.73 -9.51
C PRO A 76 6.91 30.68 -10.62
N GLU A 77 6.05 31.64 -10.97
CA GLU A 77 6.41 32.69 -11.91
C GLU A 77 7.62 33.45 -11.36
N PHE A 78 8.73 33.48 -12.10
CA PHE A 78 9.83 34.38 -11.80
C PHE A 78 9.36 35.80 -12.08
N THR A 79 8.86 36.49 -11.05
CA THR A 79 8.68 37.94 -11.11
C THR A 79 10.06 38.58 -10.94
N PRO A 80 10.66 39.19 -11.98
CA PRO A 80 11.86 40.00 -11.77
C PRO A 80 11.50 41.12 -10.79
N VAL A 81 12.24 41.18 -9.67
CA VAL A 81 12.13 42.28 -8.71
C VAL A 81 12.65 43.54 -9.40
N PRO A 82 11.92 44.68 -9.36
CA PRO A 82 12.34 45.92 -10.00
C PRO A 82 13.64 46.49 -9.41
#